data_AF-A0A3M1JEC8-F1
#
_entry.id   AF-A0A3M1JEC8-F1
#
_cell.length_a   1.000
_cell.length_b   1.000
_cell.length_c   1.000
_cell.angle_alpha   90.00
_cell.angle_beta   90.00
_cell.angle_gamma   90.00
#
_symmetry.space_group_name_H-M   'P 1'
#
loop_
_entity.id
_entity.type
_entity.pdbx_description
1 polymer ?
#
loop_
_entity_poly.entity_id
_entity_poly.type
_entity_poly.pdbx_seq_one_letter_code
_entity_poly.pdbx_strand_id
1 'polypeptide(L)'
;MAARTKLTPFARFLLFLIILLPLAYFGAAYYRGEDPVAKFKSVLGQESKAESSAGTSHKAYDLQDRVQELEKENANLRAELKTLKAELEQIRTNSTSREKWGN
;
A
#
# COMPACT_ATOMS: atom_id res chain seq x y z
N MET A 1 -32.27 18.94 34.07
CA MET A 1 -32.88 19.21 32.74
C MET A 1 -31.93 18.69 31.67
N ALA A 2 -32.36 17.76 30.82
CA ALA A 2 -31.50 17.20 29.78
C ALA A 2 -31.38 18.19 28.60
N ALA A 3 -30.20 18.78 28.42
CA ALA A 3 -29.92 19.67 27.31
C ALA A 3 -29.94 18.89 25.99
N ARG A 4 -30.92 19.16 25.13
CA ARG A 4 -30.97 18.59 23.78
C ARG A 4 -30.02 19.39 22.89
N THR A 5 -28.82 18.87 22.66
CA THR A 5 -27.85 19.46 21.74
C THR A 5 -28.42 19.44 20.32
N LYS A 6 -28.84 20.62 19.84
CA LYS A 6 -29.26 20.80 18.45
C LYS A 6 -28.01 20.79 17.58
N LEU A 7 -27.78 19.68 16.87
CA LEU A 7 -26.73 19.56 15.87
C LEU A 7 -26.99 20.53 14.72
N THR A 8 -26.08 21.49 14.51
CA THR A 8 -26.12 22.39 13.36
C THR A 8 -25.83 21.61 12.07
N PRO A 9 -26.36 22.04 10.91
CA PRO A 9 -26.05 21.40 9.64
C PRO A 9 -24.54 21.37 9.36
N PHE A 10 -23.80 22.39 9.78
CA PHE A 10 -22.34 22.41 9.75
C PHE A 10 -21.72 21.29 10.59
N ALA A 11 -22.19 21.09 11.83
CA ALA A 11 -21.69 20.01 12.68
C ALA A 11 -22.01 18.63 12.10
N ARG A 12 -23.16 18.45 11.44
CA ARG A 12 -23.47 17.21 10.70
C ARG A 12 -22.50 16.98 9.53
N PHE A 13 -22.17 18.02 8.78
CA PHE A 13 -21.18 17.95 7.70
C PHE A 13 -19.78 17.62 8.23
N LEU A 14 -19.36 18.23 9.34
CA LEU A 14 -18.06 17.99 9.96
C LEU A 14 -17.94 16.54 10.46
N LEU A 15 -18.98 16.01 11.11
CA LEU A 15 -19.02 14.59 11.52
C LEU A 15 -18.94 13.65 10.32
N PHE A 16 -19.63 13.97 9.22
CA PHE A 16 -19.52 13.22 7.98
C PHE A 16 -18.09 13.26 7.44
N LEU A 17 -17.44 14.43 7.43
CA LEU A 17 -16.08 14.59 6.93
C LEU A 17 -15.07 13.81 7.76
N ILE A 18 -15.21 13.78 9.10
CA ILE A 18 -14.34 12.97 9.99
C ILE A 18 -14.39 11.48 9.65
N ILE A 19 -15.54 10.97 9.19
CA ILE A 19 -15.70 9.55 8.83
C ILE A 19 -15.35 9.32 7.36
N LEU A 20 -15.74 10.23 6.47
CA LEU A 20 -15.54 10.11 5.03
C LEU A 20 -14.07 10.26 4.64
N LEU A 21 -13.32 11.18 5.26
CA LEU A 21 -11.90 11.38 4.94
C LEU A 21 -11.06 10.11 5.11
N PRO A 22 -11.11 9.42 6.27
CA PRO A 22 -10.35 8.18 6.42
C PRO A 22 -10.86 7.11 5.46
N LEU A 23 -12.17 6.97 5.26
CA LEU A 23 -12.71 6.03 4.26
C LEU A 23 -12.20 6.31 2.84
N ALA A 24 -12.17 7.58 2.43
CA ALA A 24 -11.68 8.00 1.12
C ALA A 24 -10.17 7.76 0.96
N TYR A 25 -9.38 8.03 2.00
CA TYR A 25 -7.95 7.72 2.02
C TYR A 25 -7.69 6.22 1.88
N PHE A 26 -8.42 5.40 2.65
CA PHE A 26 -8.33 3.94 2.56
C PHE A 26 -8.77 3.43 1.18
N GLY A 27 -9.83 3.99 0.61
CA GLY A 27 -10.29 3.64 -0.74
C GLY A 27 -9.27 3.99 -1.82
N ALA A 28 -8.65 5.17 -1.74
CA ALA A 28 -7.61 5.59 -2.67
C ALA A 28 -6.34 4.73 -2.56
N ALA A 29 -5.95 4.36 -1.34
CA ALA A 29 -4.82 3.47 -1.10
C ALA A 29 -5.09 2.05 -1.62
N TYR A 30 -6.30 1.52 -1.39
CA TYR A 30 -6.72 0.22 -1.91
C TYR A 30 -6.68 0.18 -3.44
N TYR A 31 -7.12 1.25 -4.10
CA TYR A 31 -7.07 1.34 -5.57
C TYR A 31 -5.63 1.36 -6.12
N ARG A 32 -4.67 1.88 -5.35
CA ARG A 32 -3.25 1.91 -5.71
C ARG A 32 -2.48 0.65 -5.29
N GLY A 33 -3.12 -0.27 -4.58
CA GLY A 33 -2.48 -1.45 -4.00
C GLY A 33 -1.52 -1.12 -2.85
N GLU A 34 -1.62 0.08 -2.28
CA GLU A 34 -0.85 0.50 -1.11
C GLU A 34 -1.60 0.13 0.18
N ASP A 35 -0.87 -0.19 1.25
CA ASP A 35 -1.46 -0.59 2.53
C ASP A 35 -1.59 0.62 3.48
N PRO A 36 -2.79 1.25 3.58
CA PRO A 36 -2.99 2.49 4.34
C PRO A 36 -2.76 2.30 5.84
N VAL A 37 -2.98 1.08 6.35
CA VAL A 37 -2.80 0.74 7.76
C VAL A 37 -1.31 0.77 8.14
N ALA A 38 -0.43 0.29 7.25
CA ALA A 38 1.02 0.34 7.47
C ALA A 38 1.53 1.78 7.52
N LYS A 39 1.04 2.65 6.63
CA LYS A 39 1.35 4.09 6.64
C LYS A 39 0.85 4.78 7.90
N PHE A 40 -0.39 4.50 8.33
CA PHE A 40 -0.94 5.06 9.56
C PHE A 40 -0.15 4.63 10.80
N LYS A 41 0.27 3.36 10.87
CA LYS A 41 1.14 2.87 11.96
C LYS A 41 2.52 3.53 11.94
N SER A 42 3.11 3.76 10.77
CA SER A 42 4.40 4.43 10.66
C SER A 42 4.33 5.90 11.11
N VAL A 43 3.25 6.60 10.76
CA VAL A 43 3.02 7.99 11.14
C VAL A 43 2.69 8.09 12.63
N LEU A 44 1.67 7.35 13.10
CA LEU A 44 1.23 7.36 14.51
C LEU A 44 2.34 6.89 15.48
N GLY A 45 3.16 5.93 15.08
CA GLY A 45 4.32 5.47 15.83
C GLY A 45 5.51 6.44 15.83
N GLN A 46 5.53 7.42 14.92
CA GLN A 46 6.54 8.48 14.84
C GLN A 46 6.17 9.67 15.74
N GLU A 47 4.88 9.98 15.90
CA GLU A 47 4.40 11.09 16.74
C GLU A 47 4.57 10.80 18.24
N SER A 48 4.46 9.52 18.64
CA SER A 48 4.68 9.10 20.04
C SER A 48 6.15 9.16 20.48
N LYS A 49 7.09 9.43 19.55
CA LYS A 49 8.54 9.36 19.79
C LYS A 49 9.25 10.70 19.60
N ALA A 50 8.50 11.81 19.55
CA ALA A 50 9.05 13.15 19.41
C ALA A 50 9.80 13.66 20.68
N GLU A 51 9.71 12.95 21.82
CA GLU A 51 10.36 13.35 23.08
C GLU A 51 11.55 12.48 23.54
N SER A 52 12.08 11.55 22.73
CA SER A 52 13.19 10.70 23.18
C SER A 52 14.23 10.41 22.09
N SER A 53 15.19 11.32 21.96
CA SER A 53 16.24 11.40 20.94
C SER A 53 17.41 10.40 21.08
N ALA A 54 17.29 9.32 21.85
CA ALA A 54 18.37 8.33 22.01
C ALA A 54 18.15 7.00 21.24
N GLY A 55 16.92 6.72 20.76
CA GLY A 55 16.56 5.42 20.17
C GLY A 55 16.40 5.41 18.65
N THR A 56 16.82 6.46 17.93
CA THR A 56 16.57 6.63 16.48
C THR A 56 17.66 6.03 15.62
N SER A 57 18.91 6.01 16.09
CA SER A 57 20.05 5.50 15.29
C SER A 57 19.89 4.01 14.97
N HIS A 58 19.63 3.15 15.96
CA HIS A 58 19.54 1.71 15.74
C HIS A 58 18.37 1.29 14.83
N LYS A 59 17.19 1.91 15.01
CA LYS A 59 16.02 1.61 14.17
C LYS A 59 16.18 2.09 12.72
N ALA A 60 16.90 3.20 12.50
CA ALA A 60 17.15 3.71 11.16
C ALA A 60 18.04 2.78 10.34
N TYR A 61 19.06 2.19 10.97
CA TYR A 61 19.89 1.14 10.35
C TYR A 61 19.07 -0.11 10.02
N ASP A 62 18.28 -0.64 10.97
CA ASP A 62 17.41 -1.82 10.73
C ASP A 62 16.37 -1.57 9.61
N LEU A 63 15.84 -0.34 9.51
CA LEU A 63 14.87 0.03 8.48
C LEU A 63 15.53 0.15 7.10
N GLN A 64 16.75 0.67 7.03
CA GLN A 64 17.50 0.78 5.77
C GLN A 64 17.92 -0.59 5.24
N ASP A 65 18.37 -1.48 6.11
CA ASP A 65 18.68 -2.86 5.75
C ASP A 65 17.43 -3.59 5.24
N ARG A 66 16.28 -3.37 5.88
CA ARG A 66 15.02 -3.96 5.43
C ARG A 66 14.52 -3.39 4.11
N VAL A 67 14.71 -2.09 3.86
CA VAL A 67 14.36 -1.47 2.57
C VAL A 67 15.23 -2.05 1.46
N GLN A 68 16.54 -2.20 1.70
CA GLN A 68 17.46 -2.75 0.73
C GLN A 68 17.15 -4.23 0.41
N GLU A 69 16.77 -5.01 1.42
CA GLU A 69 16.31 -6.39 1.25
C GLU A 69 15.02 -6.45 0.41
N LEU A 70 14.03 -5.62 0.73
CA LEU A 70 12.76 -5.53 0.00
C LEU A 70 12.94 -5.04 -1.46
N GLU A 71 13.88 -4.14 -1.72
CA GLU A 71 14.21 -3.70 -3.08
C GLU A 71 14.85 -4.83 -3.89
N LYS A 72 15.75 -5.60 -3.28
CA LYS A 72 16.38 -6.77 -3.90
C LYS A 72 15.34 -7.85 -4.21
N GLU A 73 14.42 -8.11 -3.28
CA GLU A 73 13.32 -9.04 -3.48
C GLU A 73 12.39 -8.57 -4.61
N ASN A 74 12.03 -7.28 -4.66
CA ASN A 74 11.26 -6.71 -5.76
C ASN A 74 11.96 -6.83 -7.12
N ALA A 75 13.28 -6.61 -7.17
CA ALA A 75 14.05 -6.77 -8.38
C ALA A 75 14.03 -8.23 -8.86
N ASN A 76 14.16 -9.19 -7.94
CA ASN A 76 14.13 -10.61 -8.27
C ASN A 76 12.75 -11.06 -8.74
N LEU A 77 11.69 -10.69 -8.03
CA LEU A 77 10.30 -10.96 -8.42
C LEU A 77 9.96 -10.37 -9.79
N ARG A 78 10.46 -9.16 -10.11
CA ARG A 78 10.28 -8.56 -11.45
C ARG A 78 11.02 -9.33 -12.53
N ALA A 79 12.20 -9.89 -12.24
CA ALA A 79 12.93 -10.72 -13.18
C ALA A 79 12.18 -12.03 -13.46
N GLU A 80 11.67 -12.70 -12.42
CA GLU A 80 10.85 -13.92 -12.54
C GLU A 80 9.55 -13.66 -13.32
N LEU A 81 8.85 -12.55 -13.04
CA LEU A 81 7.67 -12.19 -13.82
C LEU A 81 7.98 -11.96 -15.30
N LYS A 82 9.17 -11.45 -15.62
CA LYS A 82 9.60 -11.24 -17.01
C LYS A 82 9.87 -12.58 -17.70
N THR A 83 10.55 -13.51 -17.03
CA THR A 83 10.83 -14.84 -17.61
C THR A 83 9.56 -15.64 -17.81
N LEU A 84 8.68 -15.70 -16.80
CA LEU A 84 7.38 -16.39 -16.92
C LEU A 84 6.52 -15.80 -18.04
N LYS A 85 6.49 -14.47 -18.20
CA LYS A 85 5.77 -13.84 -19.32
C LYS A 85 6.36 -14.20 -20.68
N ALA A 86 7.68 -14.25 -20.79
CA ALA A 86 8.34 -14.66 -22.02
C ALA A 86 8.05 -16.13 -22.37
N GLU A 87 8.02 -17.00 -21.36
CA GLU A 87 7.66 -18.41 -21.52
C GLU A 87 6.21 -18.58 -21.95
N LEU A 88 5.26 -17.84 -21.36
CA LEU A 88 3.87 -17.86 -21.78
C LEU A 88 3.69 -17.39 -23.22
N GLU A 89 4.37 -16.31 -23.64
CA GLU A 89 4.35 -15.84 -25.03
C GLU A 89 4.98 -16.87 -26.00
N GLN A 90 6.05 -17.54 -25.60
CA GLN A 90 6.63 -18.63 -26.39
C GLN A 90 5.68 -19.82 -26.54
N ILE A 91 5.02 -20.24 -25.45
CA ILE A 91 4.03 -21.33 -25.49
C ILE A 91 2.85 -20.93 -26.37
N ARG A 92 2.35 -19.70 -26.22
CA ARG A 92 1.23 -19.16 -27.01
C ARG A 92 1.58 -19.07 -28.50
N THR A 93 2.77 -18.59 -28.85
CA THR A 93 3.21 -18.53 -30.24
C THR A 93 3.43 -19.93 -30.83
N ASN A 94 4.00 -20.86 -30.07
CA ASN A 94 4.16 -22.26 -30.49
C ASN A 94 2.80 -22.95 -30.71
N SER A 95 1.83 -22.76 -29.82
CA SER A 95 0.48 -23.32 -29.99
C SER A 95 -0.22 -22.75 -31.21
N THR A 96 -0.17 -21.44 -31.43
CA THR A 96 -0.76 -20.80 -32.61
C THR A 96 -0.06 -21.23 -33.91
N SER A 97 1.27 -21.43 -33.89
CA SER A 97 1.99 -21.99 -35.03
C SER A 97 1.60 -23.44 -35.30
N ARG A 98 1.41 -24.28 -34.27
CA ARG A 98 0.94 -25.67 -34.45
C ARG A 98 -0.47 -25.74 -35.03
N GLU A 99 -1.36 -24.84 -34.65
CA GLU A 99 -2.71 -24.74 -35.23
C GLU A 99 -2.69 -24.29 -36.70
N LYS A 100 -1.73 -23.46 -37.10
CA LYS A 100 -1.64 -22.92 -38.46
C LYS A 100 -1.11 -23.92 -39.50
N TRP A 101 -0.32 -24.91 -39.08
CA TRP A 101 0.28 -25.93 -39.96
C TRP A 101 -0.31 -27.34 -39.78
N GLY A 102 -1.28 -27.50 -38.86
CA GLY A 102 -1.97 -28.76 -38.59
C GLY A 102 -3.39 -28.77 -39.19
N ASN A 103 -3.50 -28.82 -40.51
CA ASN A 103 -4.65 -29.30 -41.28
C ASN A 103 -4.18 -29.78 -42.65
#